data_AF-A0A9P5ML03-F1
#
_entry.id   AF-A0A9P5ML03-F1
#
_cell.length_a   1.000
_cell.length_b   1.000
_cell.length_c   1.000
_cell.angle_alpha   90.00
_cell.angle_beta   90.00
_cell.angle_gamma   90.00
#
_symmetry.space_group_name_H-M   'P 1'
#
loop_
_entity.id
_entity.type
_entity.pdbx_description
1 polymer ?
#
loop_
_entity_poly.entity_id
_entity_poly.type
_entity_poly.pdbx_seq_one_letter_code
_entity_poly.pdbx_strand_id
1 'polypeptide(L)'
;MDTKWTPGSSYAPTLSTTDVYLLGVNGGLKQIELHPVLTHSLPSFHLVFNLANGQTGGYDNSKPNDDLDFAMGDQPATCPRVNEIHILTKWAPWITTVKASNPKRGITLTDVVSGLWATYGELPITDSEWGTLPVREQERVRRSNVNNQMAIQPNNMWPGAAFSPSPNKDRFRRADWLRDKIFFDGLEVDDDYAEKRLGFKAPNVFIMSLCA
;
A
#
# COMPACT_ATOMS: atom_id res chain seq x y z
N MET A 1 -19.71 -16.57 2.95
CA MET A 1 -18.76 -15.51 3.37
C MET A 1 -18.35 -15.81 4.80
N ASP A 2 -17.06 -15.91 5.06
CA ASP A 2 -16.56 -16.13 6.42
C ASP A 2 -16.95 -14.96 7.31
N THR A 3 -17.64 -15.27 8.40
CA THR A 3 -18.19 -14.25 9.31
C THR A 3 -17.08 -13.40 9.93
N LYS A 4 -15.85 -13.89 10.05
CA LYS A 4 -14.70 -13.21 10.68
C LYS A 4 -14.33 -11.84 10.07
N TRP A 5 -14.70 -11.58 8.81
CA TRP A 5 -14.46 -10.31 8.12
C TRP A 5 -15.65 -9.35 8.16
N THR A 6 -16.75 -9.74 8.83
CA THR A 6 -17.93 -8.89 8.91
C THR A 6 -17.66 -7.74 9.89
N PRO A 7 -17.95 -6.48 9.53
CA PRO A 7 -17.83 -5.36 10.46
C PRO A 7 -18.68 -5.61 11.72
N GLY A 8 -18.10 -5.48 12.90
CA GLY A 8 -18.83 -5.74 14.14
C GLY A 8 -18.02 -5.59 15.42
N SER A 9 -18.75 -5.40 16.52
CA SER A 9 -18.20 -5.30 17.89
C SER A 9 -18.01 -6.66 18.57
N SER A 10 -18.53 -7.74 17.98
CA SER A 10 -18.61 -9.07 18.60
C SER A 10 -17.30 -9.88 18.60
N TYR A 11 -16.21 -9.35 18.06
CA TYR A 11 -14.92 -10.06 18.03
C TYR A 11 -14.01 -9.66 19.18
N ALA A 12 -12.98 -10.49 19.39
CA ALA A 12 -11.87 -10.27 20.31
C ALA A 12 -11.31 -8.83 20.24
N PRO A 13 -10.72 -8.33 21.35
CA PRO A 13 -10.11 -7.00 21.39
C PRO A 13 -9.05 -6.86 20.30
N THR A 14 -8.88 -5.63 19.83
CA THR A 14 -7.82 -5.29 18.88
C THR A 14 -6.47 -5.34 19.57
N LEU A 15 -5.51 -5.99 18.93
CA LEU A 15 -4.17 -6.16 19.49
C LEU A 15 -3.34 -4.90 19.21
N SER A 16 -2.68 -4.39 20.24
CA SER A 16 -1.63 -3.38 20.07
C SER A 16 -0.35 -4.02 19.51
N THR A 17 0.58 -3.21 19.01
CA THR A 17 1.88 -3.69 18.52
C THR A 17 2.62 -4.50 19.58
N THR A 18 2.55 -4.07 20.85
CA THR A 18 3.14 -4.79 21.99
C THR A 18 2.46 -6.14 22.19
N ASP A 19 1.12 -6.19 22.13
CA ASP A 19 0.38 -7.45 22.30
C ASP A 19 0.73 -8.44 21.17
N VAL A 20 0.77 -7.97 19.92
CA VAL A 20 1.16 -8.79 18.76
C VAL A 20 2.55 -9.38 18.96
N TYR A 21 3.50 -8.56 19.41
CA TYR A 21 4.87 -9.02 19.66
C TYR A 21 4.93 -10.05 20.80
N LEU A 22 4.30 -9.76 21.94
CA LEU A 22 4.29 -10.67 23.09
C LEU A 22 3.60 -12.00 22.77
N LEU A 23 2.49 -11.95 22.03
CA LEU A 23 1.76 -13.14 21.59
C LEU A 23 2.50 -13.92 20.51
N GLY A 24 3.27 -13.25 19.65
CA GLY A 24 4.12 -13.89 18.65
C GLY A 24 5.32 -14.61 19.28
N VAL A 25 5.95 -14.01 20.29
CA VAL A 25 7.13 -14.58 20.96
C VAL A 25 6.75 -15.71 21.93
N ASN A 26 5.66 -15.56 22.69
CA ASN A 26 5.34 -16.44 23.82
C ASN A 26 3.95 -17.10 23.76
N GLY A 27 3.04 -16.60 22.91
CA GLY A 27 1.60 -16.86 23.00
C GLY A 27 0.99 -17.73 21.91
N GLY A 28 1.79 -18.26 20.98
CA GLY A 28 1.31 -19.15 19.90
C GLY A 28 0.64 -18.43 18.73
N LEU A 29 0.66 -17.09 18.69
CA LEU A 29 0.23 -16.33 17.51
C LEU A 29 1.27 -16.49 16.40
N LYS A 30 1.07 -17.50 15.54
CA LYS A 30 2.02 -17.79 14.45
C LYS A 30 2.09 -16.68 13.42
N GLN A 31 0.94 -16.13 13.01
CA GLN A 31 0.87 -15.16 11.92
C GLN A 31 -0.48 -14.44 11.92
N ILE A 32 -0.49 -13.17 11.52
CA ILE A 32 -1.73 -12.43 11.27
C ILE A 32 -2.20 -12.77 9.85
N GLU A 33 -3.45 -13.21 9.73
CA GLU A 33 -4.08 -13.47 8.45
C GLU A 33 -4.56 -12.15 7.83
N LEU A 34 -4.25 -11.95 6.55
CA LEU A 34 -4.71 -10.80 5.78
C LEU A 34 -6.08 -11.08 5.15
N HIS A 35 -6.86 -10.02 4.98
CA HIS A 35 -8.11 -10.10 4.27
C HIS A 35 -7.92 -10.60 2.82
N PRO A 36 -8.78 -11.49 2.30
CA PRO A 36 -8.64 -12.05 0.94
C PRO A 36 -8.53 -11.03 -0.20
N VAL A 37 -9.14 -9.85 -0.03
CA VAL A 37 -9.02 -8.72 -0.96
C VAL A 37 -7.57 -8.22 -1.07
N LEU A 38 -6.84 -8.19 0.05
CA LEU A 38 -5.45 -7.74 0.06
C LEU A 38 -4.48 -8.81 -0.43
N THR A 39 -4.88 -10.08 -0.49
CA THR A 39 -4.03 -11.20 -0.95
C THR A 39 -4.39 -11.71 -2.33
N HIS A 40 -5.33 -11.04 -3.02
CA HIS A 40 -5.83 -11.42 -4.35
C HIS A 40 -6.45 -12.83 -4.38
N SER A 41 -6.90 -13.32 -3.23
CA SER A 41 -7.48 -14.66 -3.07
C SER A 41 -9.01 -14.68 -3.11
N LEU A 42 -9.66 -13.51 -3.14
CA LEU A 42 -11.12 -13.41 -3.23
C LEU A 42 -11.58 -13.52 -4.70
N PRO A 43 -12.32 -14.58 -5.10
CA PRO A 43 -12.68 -14.78 -6.50
C PRO A 43 -13.68 -13.75 -7.04
N SER A 44 -14.52 -13.21 -6.16
CA SER A 44 -15.64 -12.32 -6.51
C SER A 44 -15.25 -10.85 -6.62
N PHE A 45 -14.04 -10.47 -6.17
CA PHE A 45 -13.60 -9.09 -6.18
C PHE A 45 -12.07 -9.02 -6.16
N HIS A 46 -11.52 -8.35 -7.17
CA HIS A 46 -10.11 -8.01 -7.27
C HIS A 46 -9.92 -6.51 -7.05
N LEU A 47 -9.04 -6.13 -6.11
CA LEU A 47 -8.78 -4.74 -5.79
C LEU A 47 -7.93 -4.10 -6.88
N VAL A 48 -8.40 -3.00 -7.45
CA VAL A 48 -7.61 -2.15 -8.34
C VAL A 48 -7.36 -0.83 -7.61
N PHE A 49 -6.10 -0.62 -7.22
CA PHE A 49 -5.70 0.58 -6.51
C PHE A 49 -4.44 1.17 -7.13
N ASN A 50 -4.52 2.45 -7.51
CA ASN A 50 -3.42 3.19 -8.11
C ASN A 50 -2.77 4.13 -7.09
N LEU A 51 -1.51 3.85 -6.77
CA LEU A 51 -0.71 4.57 -5.79
C LEU A 51 -0.34 6.00 -6.22
N ALA A 52 -0.47 6.35 -7.50
CA ALA A 52 -0.10 7.65 -8.05
C ALA A 52 -1.23 8.68 -8.00
N ASN A 53 -2.49 8.25 -8.05
CA ASN A 53 -3.67 9.11 -8.01
C ASN A 53 -4.69 8.79 -6.89
N GLY A 54 -4.52 7.68 -6.16
CA GLY A 54 -5.40 7.27 -5.08
C GLY A 54 -6.71 6.62 -5.54
N GLN A 55 -6.90 6.44 -6.85
CA GLN A 55 -8.11 5.83 -7.40
C GLN A 55 -8.21 4.38 -6.93
N THR A 56 -9.34 4.06 -6.32
CA THR A 56 -9.63 2.75 -5.73
C THR A 56 -10.93 2.23 -6.31
N GLY A 57 -10.91 1.00 -6.81
CA GLY A 57 -12.07 0.27 -7.29
C GLY A 57 -11.76 -1.22 -7.32
N GLY A 58 -12.50 -1.96 -8.11
CA GLY A 58 -12.18 -3.35 -8.39
C GLY A 58 -13.00 -3.91 -9.52
N TYR A 59 -12.83 -5.19 -9.80
CA TYR A 59 -13.62 -5.92 -10.78
C TYR A 59 -13.85 -7.35 -10.30
N ASP A 60 -14.86 -8.00 -10.86
CA ASP A 60 -15.07 -9.44 -10.70
C ASP A 60 -14.50 -10.17 -11.93
N ASN A 61 -13.73 -11.24 -11.71
CA ASN A 61 -13.23 -12.09 -12.78
C ASN A 61 -14.35 -12.69 -13.64
N SER A 62 -15.55 -12.85 -13.06
CA SER A 62 -16.72 -13.34 -13.80
C SER A 62 -17.31 -12.29 -14.77
N LYS A 63 -17.06 -11.00 -14.51
CA LYS A 63 -17.51 -9.87 -15.34
C LYS A 63 -16.41 -8.80 -15.46
N PRO A 64 -15.36 -9.05 -16.26
CA PRO A 64 -14.19 -8.18 -16.32
C PRO A 64 -14.46 -6.77 -16.83
N ASN A 65 -15.57 -6.55 -17.53
CA ASN A 65 -15.94 -5.24 -18.09
C ASN A 65 -16.78 -4.38 -17.14
N ASP A 66 -17.21 -4.93 -16.01
CA ASP A 66 -18.00 -4.20 -15.03
C ASP A 66 -17.08 -3.73 -13.90
N ASP A 67 -16.79 -2.42 -13.88
CA ASP A 67 -16.10 -1.79 -12.75
C ASP A 67 -16.99 -1.86 -11.51
N LEU A 68 -16.40 -2.26 -10.38
CA LEU A 68 -17.05 -2.35 -9.08
C LEU A 68 -16.49 -1.31 -8.13
N ASP A 69 -17.41 -0.62 -7.44
CA ASP A 69 -17.07 0.27 -6.36
C ASP A 69 -16.46 -0.51 -5.18
N PHE A 70 -15.54 0.14 -4.47
CA PHE A 70 -14.90 -0.42 -3.28
C PHE A 70 -15.81 -0.38 -2.04
N ALA A 71 -16.91 -1.13 -2.09
CA ALA A 71 -17.92 -1.17 -1.02
C ALA A 71 -17.49 -1.93 0.24
N MET A 72 -16.38 -2.69 0.17
CA MET A 72 -15.89 -3.53 1.27
C MET A 72 -14.93 -2.78 2.22
N GLY A 73 -14.72 -1.47 2.03
CA GLY A 73 -13.71 -0.69 2.75
C GLY A 73 -13.78 -0.77 4.29
N ASP A 74 -14.99 -0.86 4.86
CA ASP A 74 -15.22 -0.94 6.31
C ASP A 74 -14.86 -2.30 6.94
N GLN A 75 -14.54 -3.31 6.13
CA GLN A 75 -14.16 -4.63 6.61
C GLN A 75 -12.76 -4.59 7.25
N PRO A 76 -12.49 -5.40 8.29
CA PRO A 76 -11.17 -5.50 8.87
C PRO A 76 -10.17 -6.07 7.87
N ALA A 77 -8.97 -5.48 7.81
CA ALA A 77 -7.89 -5.92 6.94
C ALA A 77 -7.14 -7.14 7.48
N THR A 78 -7.28 -7.44 8.77
CA THR A 78 -6.48 -8.45 9.48
C THR A 78 -7.31 -9.29 10.44
N CYS A 79 -6.91 -10.56 10.61
CA CYS A 79 -7.44 -11.48 11.61
C CYS A 79 -6.28 -12.22 12.30
N PRO A 80 -6.08 -12.10 13.62
CA PRO A 80 -6.78 -11.21 14.56
C PRO A 80 -6.63 -9.72 14.19
N ARG A 81 -7.56 -8.89 14.67
CA ARG A 81 -7.58 -7.45 14.37
C ARG A 81 -6.43 -6.75 15.09
N VAL A 82 -5.66 -5.95 14.36
CA VAL A 82 -4.54 -5.18 14.92
C VAL A 82 -4.73 -3.68 14.73
N ASN A 83 -4.04 -2.88 15.55
CA ASN A 83 -4.06 -1.42 15.47
C ASN A 83 -3.02 -0.85 14.52
N GLU A 84 -1.97 -1.61 14.19
CA GLU A 84 -0.86 -1.15 13.37
C GLU A 84 -0.27 -2.30 12.54
N ILE A 85 -0.04 -2.04 11.25
CA ILE A 85 0.72 -2.91 10.35
C ILE A 85 1.80 -2.11 9.64
N HIS A 86 2.86 -2.79 9.25
CA HIS A 86 3.94 -2.23 8.46
C HIS A 86 3.97 -2.91 7.10
N ILE A 87 3.98 -2.11 6.05
CA ILE A 87 4.03 -2.59 4.66
C ILE A 87 5.36 -2.18 4.05
N LEU A 88 6.10 -3.18 3.57
CA LEU A 88 7.35 -3.04 2.83
C LEU A 88 7.09 -3.25 1.34
N THR A 89 8.01 -2.83 0.49
CA THR A 89 8.01 -3.24 -0.92
C THR A 89 9.44 -3.43 -1.42
N LYS A 90 9.60 -4.29 -2.42
CA LYS A 90 10.90 -4.56 -3.06
C LYS A 90 11.35 -3.39 -3.95
N TRP A 91 10.44 -2.46 -4.29
CA TRP A 91 10.65 -1.39 -5.27
C TRP A 91 11.06 -0.04 -4.68
N ALA A 92 10.89 0.15 -3.38
CA ALA A 92 11.10 1.42 -2.71
C ALA A 92 11.71 1.21 -1.33
N PRO A 93 12.47 2.19 -0.81
CA PRO A 93 13.18 2.00 0.44
C PRO A 93 12.32 2.20 1.69
N TRP A 94 11.12 2.76 1.54
CA TRP A 94 10.26 3.21 2.63
C TRP A 94 9.47 2.08 3.29
N ILE A 95 9.15 2.30 4.56
CA ILE A 95 8.21 1.51 5.33
C ILE A 95 6.91 2.30 5.39
N THR A 96 5.81 1.69 4.95
CA THR A 96 4.48 2.29 5.08
C THR A 96 3.84 1.77 6.36
N THR A 97 3.74 2.62 7.37
CA THR A 97 3.05 2.28 8.62
C THR A 97 1.59 2.69 8.53
N VAL A 98 0.70 1.71 8.53
CA VAL A 98 -0.74 1.93 8.54
C VAL A 98 -1.25 1.77 9.96
N LYS A 99 -2.00 2.76 10.44
CA LYS A 99 -2.62 2.75 11.77
C LYS A 99 -4.14 2.75 11.64
N ALA A 100 -4.82 2.04 12.54
CA ALA A 100 -6.26 2.01 12.59
C ALA A 100 -6.82 3.41 12.87
N SER A 101 -7.76 3.88 12.04
CA SER A 101 -8.49 5.14 12.31
C SER A 101 -9.32 5.04 13.60
N ASN A 102 -9.79 3.84 13.94
CA ASN A 102 -10.49 3.55 15.18
C ASN A 102 -9.85 2.34 15.89
N PRO A 103 -9.15 2.56 17.02
CA PRO A 103 -8.48 1.48 17.75
C PRO A 103 -9.41 0.36 18.20
N LYS A 104 -10.73 0.59 18.36
CA LYS A 104 -11.67 -0.49 18.75
C LYS A 104 -12.06 -1.40 17.59
N ARG A 105 -11.98 -0.90 16.35
CA ARG A 105 -12.31 -1.66 15.14
C ARG A 105 -11.07 -2.39 14.59
N GLY A 106 -9.89 -1.85 14.83
CA GLY A 106 -8.65 -2.31 14.22
C GLY A 106 -8.52 -1.76 12.80
N ILE A 107 -7.46 -2.17 12.10
CA ILE A 107 -7.20 -1.70 10.74
C ILE A 107 -8.26 -2.25 9.79
N THR A 108 -8.86 -1.33 9.04
CA THR A 108 -9.82 -1.62 7.97
C THR A 108 -9.14 -1.63 6.60
N LEU A 109 -9.82 -2.13 5.57
CA LEU A 109 -9.28 -2.09 4.20
C LEU A 109 -9.12 -0.63 3.72
N THR A 110 -10.03 0.26 4.06
CA THR A 110 -9.91 1.69 3.79
C THR A 110 -8.66 2.30 4.43
N ASP A 111 -8.33 1.92 5.68
CA ASP A 111 -7.12 2.39 6.34
C ASP A 111 -5.85 1.99 5.57
N VAL A 112 -5.81 0.76 5.03
CA VAL A 112 -4.67 0.26 4.23
C VAL A 112 -4.49 1.08 2.97
N VAL A 113 -5.56 1.22 2.18
CA VAL A 113 -5.55 2.01 0.94
C VAL A 113 -5.16 3.46 1.21
N SER A 114 -5.75 4.08 2.24
CA SER A 114 -5.46 5.47 2.61
C SER A 114 -4.02 5.65 3.09
N GLY A 115 -3.48 4.71 3.88
CA GLY A 115 -2.10 4.76 4.37
C GLY A 115 -1.07 4.57 3.25
N LEU A 116 -1.35 3.71 2.28
CA LEU A 116 -0.56 3.57 1.06
C LEU A 116 -0.60 4.85 0.22
N TRP A 117 -1.79 5.42 0.01
CA TRP A 117 -1.95 6.69 -0.70
C TRP A 117 -1.19 7.83 -0.02
N ALA A 118 -1.34 8.00 1.29
CA ALA A 118 -0.61 9.02 2.04
C ALA A 118 0.92 8.85 1.88
N THR A 119 1.40 7.60 1.89
CA THR A 119 2.85 7.34 1.79
C THR A 119 3.41 7.56 0.40
N TYR A 120 2.73 7.11 -0.66
CA TYR A 120 3.26 7.16 -2.02
C TYR A 120 2.75 8.36 -2.83
N GLY A 121 1.49 8.71 -2.62
CA GLY A 121 0.76 9.72 -3.37
C GLY A 121 0.95 11.15 -2.89
N GLU A 122 1.16 11.34 -1.59
CA GLU A 122 1.22 12.67 -0.97
C GLU A 122 2.65 13.09 -0.62
N LEU A 123 3.49 12.15 -0.18
CA LEU A 123 4.85 12.47 0.24
C LEU A 123 5.79 12.67 -0.96
N PRO A 124 6.59 13.76 -0.96
CA PRO A 124 7.63 13.96 -1.95
C PRO A 124 8.84 13.05 -1.68
N ILE A 125 9.66 12.84 -2.73
CA ILE A 125 10.99 12.26 -2.59
C ILE A 125 11.92 13.35 -2.06
N THR A 126 12.63 13.07 -0.98
CA THR A 126 13.56 14.03 -0.37
C THR A 126 14.86 14.16 -1.18
N ASP A 127 15.57 15.27 -1.01
CA ASP A 127 16.85 15.52 -1.68
C ASP A 127 17.92 14.46 -1.36
N SER A 128 17.94 13.97 -0.11
CA SER A 128 18.85 12.90 0.30
C SER A 128 18.53 11.60 -0.42
N GLU A 129 17.26 11.21 -0.49
CA GLU A 129 16.80 10.03 -1.23
C GLU A 129 17.10 10.15 -2.72
N TRP A 130 16.82 11.32 -3.31
CA TRP A 130 17.13 11.59 -4.72
C TRP A 130 18.62 11.47 -5.01
N GLY A 131 19.47 11.97 -4.11
CA GLY A 131 20.93 11.90 -4.22
C GLY A 131 21.49 10.48 -4.17
N THR A 132 20.75 9.52 -3.59
CA THR A 132 21.16 8.11 -3.59
C THR A 132 20.95 7.40 -4.93
N LEU A 133 20.09 7.96 -5.81
CA LEU A 133 19.80 7.35 -7.10
C LEU A 133 20.90 7.65 -8.13
N PRO A 134 21.36 6.65 -8.90
CA PRO A 134 22.19 6.87 -10.08
C PRO A 134 21.47 7.80 -11.08
N VAL A 135 22.24 8.60 -11.83
CA VAL A 135 21.71 9.59 -12.81
C VAL A 135 20.71 8.97 -13.79
N ARG A 136 20.95 7.72 -14.23
CA ARG A 136 20.04 7.00 -15.12
C ARG A 136 18.68 6.70 -14.47
N GLU A 137 18.68 6.37 -13.18
CA GLU A 137 17.46 6.07 -12.44
C GLU A 137 16.70 7.35 -12.10
N GLN A 138 17.41 8.43 -11.79
CA GLN A 138 16.82 9.77 -11.67
C GLN A 138 16.06 10.16 -12.94
N GLU A 139 16.63 9.92 -14.11
CA GLU A 139 15.98 10.22 -15.39
C GLU A 139 14.72 9.37 -15.63
N ARG A 140 14.74 8.09 -15.20
CA ARG A 140 13.56 7.24 -15.25
C ARG A 140 12.44 7.77 -14.36
N VAL A 141 12.76 8.22 -13.15
CA VAL A 141 11.77 8.83 -12.25
C VAL A 141 11.23 10.14 -12.83
N ARG A 142 12.06 10.97 -13.47
CA ARG A 142 11.59 12.18 -14.16
C ARG A 142 10.56 11.88 -15.24
N ARG A 143 10.83 10.86 -16.08
CA ARG A 143 9.89 10.43 -17.12
C ARG A 143 8.60 9.88 -16.54
N SER A 144 8.71 9.10 -15.47
CA SER A 144 7.54 8.59 -14.76
C SER A 144 6.66 9.71 -14.22
N ASN A 145 7.24 10.77 -13.65
CA ASN A 145 6.49 11.90 -13.13
C ASN A 145 5.64 12.55 -14.22
N VAL A 146 6.20 12.78 -15.42
CA VAL A 146 5.46 13.35 -16.54
C VAL A 146 4.26 12.47 -16.91
N ASN A 147 4.47 11.14 -17.00
CA ASN A 147 3.39 10.19 -17.31
C ASN A 147 2.31 10.17 -16.22
N ASN A 148 2.72 10.13 -14.95
CA ASN A 148 1.82 10.07 -13.81
C ASN A 148 1.01 11.37 -13.67
N GLN A 149 1.61 12.53 -13.94
CA GLN A 149 0.88 13.80 -13.94
C GLN A 149 -0.16 13.88 -15.06
N MET A 150 0.14 13.34 -16.25
CA MET A 150 -0.84 13.24 -17.33
C MET A 150 -2.04 12.36 -16.94
N ALA A 151 -1.82 11.30 -16.18
CA ALA A 151 -2.89 10.44 -15.68
C ALA A 151 -3.78 11.10 -14.60
N ILE A 152 -3.26 12.11 -13.88
CA ILE A 152 -3.99 12.82 -12.82
C ILE A 152 -4.72 14.05 -13.37
N GLN A 153 -4.10 14.78 -14.31
CA GLN A 153 -4.67 15.97 -14.94
C GLN A 153 -4.43 15.93 -16.45
N PRO A 154 -5.28 15.24 -17.23
CA PRO A 154 -5.10 15.13 -18.68
C PRO A 154 -5.23 16.48 -19.42
N ASN A 155 -5.87 17.48 -18.79
CA ASN A 155 -6.23 18.74 -19.45
C ASN A 155 -5.34 19.95 -19.10
N ASN A 156 -4.30 19.78 -18.27
CA ASN A 156 -3.58 20.91 -17.66
C ASN A 156 -2.08 21.00 -17.98
N MET A 157 -1.58 20.19 -18.93
CA MET A 157 -0.16 20.18 -19.29
C MET A 157 0.10 20.95 -20.59
N TRP A 158 0.58 22.18 -20.48
CA TRP A 158 1.15 22.91 -21.61
C TRP A 158 2.40 22.16 -22.13
N PRO A 159 2.57 21.92 -23.44
CA PRO A 159 3.64 21.08 -24.01
C PRO A 159 5.08 21.54 -23.71
N GLY A 160 5.27 22.76 -23.17
CA GLY A 160 6.57 23.33 -22.80
C GLY A 160 6.97 23.17 -21.33
N ALA A 161 6.08 22.72 -20.44
CA ALA A 161 6.38 22.59 -19.01
C ALA A 161 7.18 21.31 -18.66
N ALA A 162 7.22 20.34 -19.57
CA ALA A 162 7.92 19.05 -19.41
C ALA A 162 9.45 19.16 -19.59
N PHE A 163 9.94 20.27 -20.14
CA PHE A 163 11.37 20.49 -20.46
C PHE A 163 11.92 21.82 -19.90
N SER A 164 11.37 22.30 -18.79
CA SER A 164 12.05 23.39 -18.06
C SER A 164 13.36 22.85 -17.48
N PRO A 165 14.53 23.48 -17.74
CA PRO A 165 15.82 23.04 -17.20
C PRO A 165 15.95 23.23 -15.68
N SER A 166 14.95 23.84 -15.03
CA SER A 166 14.93 24.01 -13.57
C SER A 166 14.23 22.82 -12.92
N PRO A 167 14.95 21.95 -12.20
CA PRO A 167 14.35 20.87 -11.44
C PRO A 167 13.67 21.51 -10.23
N ASN A 168 12.38 21.81 -10.32
CA ASN A 168 11.59 22.00 -9.11
C ASN A 168 11.51 20.62 -8.45
N LYS A 169 12.47 20.33 -7.55
CA LYS A 169 12.66 19.06 -6.88
C LYS A 169 11.46 18.66 -6.02
N ASP A 170 10.68 19.64 -5.56
CA ASP A 170 9.41 19.47 -4.84
C ASP A 170 8.28 18.86 -5.70
N ARG A 171 8.53 18.49 -6.96
CA ARG A 171 7.52 17.91 -7.85
C ARG A 171 7.48 16.39 -7.86
N PHE A 172 8.53 15.70 -7.42
CA PHE A 172 8.61 14.24 -7.51
C PHE A 172 7.99 13.60 -6.28
N ARG A 173 6.94 12.82 -6.48
CA ARG A 173 6.24 12.09 -5.41
C ARG A 173 6.81 10.69 -5.30
N ARG A 174 6.65 10.06 -4.14
CA ARG A 174 7.13 8.69 -3.92
C ARG A 174 6.52 7.67 -4.89
N ALA A 175 5.33 7.92 -5.42
CA ALA A 175 4.74 7.12 -6.49
C ALA A 175 5.56 7.16 -7.79
N ASP A 176 6.24 8.27 -8.11
CA ASP A 176 7.08 8.38 -9.30
C ASP A 176 8.35 7.52 -9.19
N TRP A 177 8.77 7.21 -7.96
CA TRP A 177 9.87 6.26 -7.70
C TRP A 177 9.54 4.86 -8.22
N LEU A 178 8.26 4.49 -8.16
CA LEU A 178 7.77 3.16 -8.56
C LEU A 178 7.64 3.00 -10.08
N ARG A 179 7.76 4.10 -10.84
CA ARG A 179 7.79 4.11 -12.31
C ARG A 179 6.48 3.61 -12.94
N ASP A 180 6.56 2.48 -13.63
CA ASP A 180 5.46 1.75 -14.24
C ASP A 180 4.64 0.95 -13.21
N LYS A 181 5.21 0.69 -12.02
CA LYS A 181 4.63 -0.18 -11.00
C LYS A 181 3.78 0.60 -10.01
N ILE A 182 2.78 1.30 -10.51
CA ILE A 182 1.92 2.18 -9.69
C ILE A 182 0.64 1.50 -9.22
N PHE A 183 0.32 0.31 -9.72
CA PHE A 183 -0.86 -0.45 -9.30
C PHE A 183 -0.50 -1.45 -8.22
N PHE A 184 -1.30 -1.45 -7.15
CA PHE A 184 -1.23 -2.44 -6.09
C PHE A 184 -1.67 -3.82 -6.59
N ASP A 185 -0.90 -4.86 -6.28
CA ASP A 185 -1.20 -6.27 -6.62
C ASP A 185 -1.41 -7.17 -5.39
N GLY A 186 -1.23 -6.67 -4.18
CA GLY A 186 -1.48 -7.48 -3.00
C GLY A 186 -0.39 -7.40 -1.96
N LEU A 187 -0.67 -8.07 -0.85
CA LEU A 187 0.17 -8.20 0.32
C LEU A 187 0.44 -9.68 0.58
N GLU A 188 1.71 -9.97 0.85
CA GLU A 188 2.17 -11.30 1.26
C GLU A 188 2.99 -11.20 2.54
N VAL A 189 3.21 -12.35 3.18
CA VAL A 189 4.19 -12.47 4.26
C VAL A 189 5.41 -13.18 3.73
N ASP A 190 6.54 -12.52 3.83
CA ASP A 190 7.86 -13.04 3.48
C ASP A 190 8.84 -12.60 4.56
N ASP A 191 8.94 -13.46 5.58
CA ASP A 191 9.75 -13.26 6.78
C ASP A 191 11.24 -13.12 6.47
N ASP A 192 11.71 -13.78 5.40
CA ASP A 192 13.11 -13.75 5.00
C ASP A 192 13.48 -12.39 4.41
N TYR A 193 12.58 -11.79 3.62
CA TYR A 193 12.76 -10.43 3.15
C TYR A 193 12.62 -9.41 4.28
N ALA A 194 11.65 -9.58 5.19
CA ALA A 194 11.49 -8.72 6.34
C ALA A 194 12.75 -8.72 7.24
N GLU A 195 13.31 -9.90 7.52
CA GLU A 195 14.54 -10.04 8.32
C GLU A 195 15.74 -9.40 7.61
N LYS A 196 15.90 -9.61 6.30
CA LYS A 196 16.98 -8.95 5.53
C LYS A 196 16.85 -7.44 5.50
N ARG A 197 15.62 -6.91 5.48
CA ARG A 197 15.35 -5.47 5.33
C ARG A 197 15.37 -4.72 6.66
N LEU A 198 14.79 -5.31 7.71
CA LEU A 198 14.59 -4.68 9.02
C LEU A 198 15.52 -5.21 10.11
N GLY A 199 16.13 -6.39 9.90
CA GLY A 199 16.95 -7.08 10.89
C GLY A 199 16.14 -7.90 11.91
N PHE A 200 14.81 -7.96 11.77
CA PHE A 200 13.93 -8.75 12.65
C PHE A 200 12.69 -9.22 11.90
N LYS A 201 12.01 -10.24 12.47
CA LYS A 201 10.72 -10.75 12.02
C LYS A 201 9.62 -10.27 12.96
N ALA A 202 8.48 -9.86 12.41
CA ALA A 202 7.32 -9.47 13.21
C ALA A 202 6.02 -9.86 12.51
N PRO A 203 4.99 -10.35 13.24
CA PRO A 203 3.75 -10.85 12.64
C PRO A 203 2.92 -9.80 11.91
N ASN A 204 3.16 -8.51 12.15
CA ASN A 204 2.43 -7.38 11.56
C ASN A 204 3.20 -6.70 10.41
N VAL A 205 4.25 -7.34 9.89
CA VAL A 205 5.01 -6.85 8.73
C VAL A 205 4.59 -7.63 7.48
N PHE A 206 4.19 -6.90 6.45
CA PHE A 206 3.72 -7.45 5.17
C PHE A 206 4.50 -6.83 4.02
N ILE A 207 4.55 -7.54 2.89
CA ILE A 207 5.27 -7.12 1.70
C ILE A 207 4.27 -6.90 0.58
N MET A 208 4.31 -5.69 0.03
CA MET A 208 3.47 -5.26 -1.08
C MET A 208 4.09 -5.63 -2.41
N SER A 209 3.30 -6.35 -3.18
CA SER A 209 3.48 -6.61 -4.60
C SER A 209 2.78 -5.54 -5.42
N LEU A 210 3.39 -5.21 -6.55
CA LEU A 210 2.91 -4.19 -7.49
C LEU A 210 2.77 -4.84 -8.86
N CYS A 211 1.73 -4.48 -9.60
CA CYS A 211 1.53 -4.97 -10.96
C CYS A 211 2.70 -4.56 -11.84
N ALA A 212 3.05 -5.45 -12.77
CA ALA A 212 4.22 -5.28 -13.62
C ALA A 212 4.07 -4.16 -14.63
#